data_AF-A0A5K1C2F7-F1
#
_entry.id   AF-A0A5K1C2F7-F1
#
_cell.length_a   1.000
_cell.length_b   1.000
_cell.length_c   1.000
_cell.angle_alpha   90.00
_cell.angle_beta   90.00
_cell.angle_gamma   90.00
#
_symmetry.space_group_name_H-M   'P 1'
#
loop_
_entity.id
_entity.type
_entity.pdbx_description
1 polymer ?
#
loop_
_entity_poly.entity_id
_entity_poly.type
_entity_poly.pdbx_seq_one_letter_code
_entity_poly.pdbx_strand_id
1 'polypeptide(L)' 'YDAHSGGEREIQRTMLELLNQLDGFDSRGDVKVILATNRIESLDPALLRPGRIDRKIEFPLPDIKTRRRIFQ' A
#
# COMPACT_ATOMS: atom_id res chain seq x y z
N TYR A 1 -4.80 -3.80 22.12
CA TYR A 1 -4.20 -2.68 21.38
C TYR A 1 -4.97 -1.43 21.77
N ASP A 2 -4.65 -0.86 22.93
CA ASP A 2 -5.36 0.31 23.45
C ASP A 2 -4.81 1.57 22.77
N ALA A 3 -5.55 2.05 21.77
CA ALA A 3 -5.26 3.29 21.07
C ALA A 3 -5.45 4.48 22.05
N HIS A 4 -4.33 5.04 22.51
CA HIS A 4 -4.23 6.18 23.41
C HIS A 4 -4.09 7.51 22.63
N SER A 5 -4.95 7.79 21.64
CA SER A 5 -5.31 9.16 21.26
C SER A 5 -6.51 9.15 20.30
N GLY A 6 -7.33 10.21 20.32
CA GLY A 6 -8.44 10.37 19.36
C GLY A 6 -7.97 10.46 17.91
N GLY A 7 -6.80 11.07 17.67
CA GLY A 7 -6.25 11.25 16.32
C GLY A 7 -5.80 9.94 15.66
N GLU A 8 -5.24 9.00 16.43
CA GLU A 8 -4.84 7.70 15.89
C GLU A 8 -6.05 6.86 15.44
N ARG A 9 -7.19 7.00 16.14
CA ARG A 9 -8.46 6.36 15.77
C ARG A 9 -9.05 6.94 14.49
N GLU A 10 -8.90 8.24 14.26
CA GLU A 10 -9.34 8.89 13.01
C GLU A 10 -8.49 8.42 11.83
N ILE A 11 -7.16 8.40 11.97
CA ILE A 11 -6.24 7.89 10.94
C ILE A 11 -6.61 6.45 10.57
N GLN A 12 -6.85 5.60 11.57
CA GLN A 12 -7.24 4.22 11.35
C GLN A 12 -8.59 4.10 10.64
N ARG A 13 -9.58 4.94 11.01
CA ARG A 13 -10.90 4.98 10.36
C ARG A 13 -10.78 5.40 8.89
N THR A 14 -10.05 6.46 8.58
CA THR A 14 -9.85 6.93 7.21
C THR A 14 -9.14 5.87 6.36
N MET A 15 -8.17 5.16 6.93
CA MET A 15 -7.50 4.03 6.26
C MET A 15 -8.48 2.89 5.94
N LEU A 16 -9.35 2.52 6.90
CA LEU A 16 -10.36 1.48 6.70
C LEU A 16 -11.42 1.87 5.67
N GLU A 17 -11.78 3.15 5.60
CA GLU A 17 -12.70 3.67 4.57
C GLU A 17 -12.08 3.61 3.18
N LEU A 18 -10.81 4.01 3.02
CA LEU A 18 -10.08 3.86 1.75
C LEU A 18 -10.02 2.39 1.31
N LEU A 19 -9.79 1.49 2.26
CA LEU A 19 -9.80 0.04 2.05
C LEU A 19 -11.15 -0.48 1.58
N ASN A 20 -12.22 -0.07 2.25
CA ASN A 20 -13.58 -0.46 1.88
C ASN A 20 -13.95 0.06 0.50
N GLN A 21 -13.47 1.24 0.11
CA GLN A 21 -13.62 1.70 -1.26
C GLN A 21 -12.87 0.77 -2.21
N LEU A 22 -11.59 0.46 -1.97
CA LEU A 22 -10.80 -0.44 -2.83
C LEU A 22 -11.45 -1.83 -3.04
N ASP A 23 -12.07 -2.39 -2.00
CA ASP A 23 -12.84 -3.66 -2.04
C ASP A 23 -14.27 -3.50 -2.60
N GLY A 24 -14.82 -2.29 -2.52
CA GLY A 24 -16.25 -2.02 -2.52
C GLY A 24 -16.91 -2.03 -3.89
N PHE A 25 -17.60 -3.13 -4.17
CA PHE A 25 -18.99 -3.28 -4.65
C PHE A 25 -19.55 -2.46 -5.81
N ASP A 26 -18.74 -1.70 -6.54
CA ASP A 26 -19.16 -1.15 -7.82
C ASP A 26 -18.26 -1.62 -8.94
N SER A 27 -18.82 -1.66 -10.14
CA SER A 27 -18.11 -1.95 -11.39
C SER A 27 -17.06 -0.86 -11.65
N ARG A 28 -15.96 -0.89 -10.87
CA ARG A 28 -14.78 -0.04 -11.02
C ARG A 28 -14.26 -0.27 -12.44
N GLY A 29 -14.69 0.56 -13.39
CA GLY A 29 -14.49 0.38 -14.83
C GLY A 29 -13.11 -0.16 -15.24
N ASP A 30 -12.17 0.71 -15.62
CA ASP A 30 -10.77 0.33 -15.87
C ASP A 30 -9.82 1.19 -15.05
N VAL A 31 -10.05 1.24 -13.73
CA VAL A 31 -9.21 2.00 -12.80
C VAL A 31 -8.14 1.07 -12.24
N LYS A 32 -6.87 1.39 -12.48
CA LYS A 32 -5.73 0.73 -11.85
C LYS A 32 -5.20 1.60 -10.72
N VAL A 33 -4.94 1.00 -9.56
CA VAL A 33 -4.37 1.68 -8.40
C VAL A 33 -2.93 1.20 -8.21
N ILE A 34 -2.00 2.14 -8.06
CA ILE A 34 -0.59 1.87 -7.76
C ILE A 34 -0.28 2.48 -6.39
N LEU A 35 0.27 1.67 -5.50
CA LEU A 35 0.65 2.06 -4.15
C LEU A 35 2.16 1.90 -3.99
N ALA A 36 2.79 2.83 -3.30
CA ALA A 36 4.21 2.78 -2.98
C ALA A 36 4.41 2.94 -1.46
N THR A 37 5.25 2.09 -0.87
CA THR A 37 5.64 2.19 0.53
C THR A 37 7.11 1.83 0.68
N ASN A 38 7.80 2.53 1.58
CA ASN A 38 9.16 2.18 1.99
C ASN A 38 9.17 1.32 3.27
N ARG A 39 8.00 1.08 3.86
CA ARG A 39 7.81 0.31 5.09
C ARG A 39 6.59 -0.58 4.95
N ILE A 40 6.79 -1.78 4.40
CA ILE A 40 5.71 -2.74 4.17
C ILE A 40 5.26 -3.42 5.47
N GLU A 41 6.17 -3.54 6.43
CA GLU A 41 5.96 -4.15 7.75
C GLU A 41 5.02 -3.35 8.66
N SER A 42 4.88 -2.05 8.42
CA SER A 42 3.97 -1.17 9.19
C SER A 42 2.55 -1.11 8.61
N LEU A 43 2.29 -1.73 7.46
CA LEU A 43 0.97 -1.73 6.85
C LEU A 43 0.06 -2.80 7.47
N ASP A 44 -1.25 -2.50 7.49
CA ASP A 44 -2.26 -3.47 7.91
C ASP A 44 -2.25 -4.70 6.97
N PRO A 45 -2.06 -5.93 7.49
CA PRO A 45 -2.10 -7.15 6.69
C PRO A 45 -3.40 -7.32 5.89
N ALA A 46 -4.50 -6.66 6.29
CA ALA A 46 -5.75 -6.64 5.54
C ALA A 46 -5.61 -5.99 4.15
N LEU A 47 -4.68 -5.07 3.94
CA LEU A 47 -4.37 -4.49 2.62
C LEU A 47 -3.75 -5.52 1.67
N LEU A 48 -3.02 -6.49 2.22
CA LEU A 48 -2.21 -7.44 1.46
C LEU A 48 -2.99 -8.69 1.03
N ARG A 49 -4.30 -8.75 1.33
CA ARG A 49 -5.16 -9.86 0.93
C ARG A 49 -5.48 -9.82 -0.57
N PRO A 50 -5.59 -10.99 -1.22
CA PRO A 50 -6.03 -11.08 -2.62
C PRO A 50 -7.38 -10.37 -2.82
N GLY A 51 -7.52 -9.61 -3.93
CA GLY A 51 -8.70 -8.79 -4.23
C GLY A 51 -8.54 -7.30 -3.93
N ARG A 52 -7.51 -6.90 -3.16
CA ARG A 52 -7.17 -5.49 -2.88
C ARG A 52 -5.85 -5.09 -3.54
N ILE A 53 -4.77 -5.80 -3.18
CA ILE A 53 -3.43 -5.60 -3.74
C ILE A 53 -2.94 -6.95 -4.27
N ASP A 54 -3.08 -7.16 -5.57
CA ASP A 54 -2.75 -8.44 -6.20
C ASP A 54 -1.27 -8.56 -6.59
N ARG A 55 -0.60 -7.43 -6.86
CA ARG A 55 0.80 -7.40 -7.30
C ARG A 55 1.66 -6.64 -6.30
N LYS A 56 2.71 -7.30 -5.83
CA LYS A 56 3.75 -6.73 -4.96
C LYS A 56 5.05 -6.72 -5.75
N ILE A 57 5.59 -5.53 -5.99
CA ILE A 57 6.85 -5.34 -6.69
C ILE A 57 7.83 -4.77 -5.68
N GLU A 58 8.87 -5.54 -5.39
CA GLU A 58 9.94 -5.10 -4.51
C GLU A 58 11.02 -4.36 -5.31
N PHE A 59 11.49 -3.25 -4.75
CA PHE A 59 12.57 -2.45 -5.33
C PHE A 59 13.84 -2.66 -4.50
N PRO A 60 14.71 -3.63 -4.87
CA PRO A 60 15.96 -3.83 -4.17
C PRO A 60 16.95 -2.70 -4.49
N LEU A 61 18.00 -2.61 -3.67
CA LEU A 61 19.11 -1.71 -3.96
C LEU A 61 19.76 -2.07 -5.32
N PRO A 62 20.13 -1.08 -6.13
CA PRO A 62 20.70 -1.32 -7.45
C PRO A 62 22.08 -1.99 -7.36
N ASP A 63 22.33 -2.94 -8.26
CA ASP A 63 23.63 -3.60 -8.38
C ASP A 63 24.69 -2.64 -9.00
N ILE A 64 25.95 -3.07 -9.07
CA ILE A 64 27.04 -2.24 -9.61
C ILE A 64 26.75 -1.83 -11.06
N LYS A 65 26.19 -2.72 -11.88
CA LYS A 65 25.91 -2.45 -13.30
C LYS A 65 24.77 -1.43 -13.46
N THR A 66 23.70 -1.60 -12.70
CA THR A 66 22.53 -0.70 -12.66
C THR A 66 22.91 0.65 -12.11
N ARG A 67 23.70 0.71 -11.02
CA ARG A 67 24.25 1.98 -10.50
C ARG A 67 25.05 2.71 -11.57
N ARG A 68 25.94 2.03 -12.29
CA ARG A 68 26.68 2.65 -13.42
C ARG A 68 25.74 3.17 -14.51
N ARG A 69 24.67 2.44 -14.82
CA ARG A 69 23.68 2.85 -15.84
C ARG A 69 22.80 4.02 -15.40
N ILE A 70 22.58 4.22 -14.09
CA ILE A 70 21.83 5.37 -13.54
C ILE A 70 22.62 6.67 -13.72
N PHE A 71 23.96 6.62 -13.63
CA PHE A 71 24.84 7.80 -13.73
C PHE A 71 25.48 7.97 -15.13
N GLN A 72 25.11 7.13 -16.11
CA GLN A 72 25.42 7.33 -17.52
C GLN A 72 24.38 8.24 -18.16
#